data_AF-G7SFA9-F1
#
_entry.id   AF-G7SFA9-F1
#
_cell.length_a   1.000
_cell.length_b   1.000
_cell.length_c   1.000
_cell.angle_alpha   90.00
_cell.angle_beta   90.00
_cell.angle_gamma   90.00
#
_symmetry.space_group_name_H-M   'P 1'
#
loop_
_entity.id
_entity.type
_entity.pdbx_description
1 polymer ?
#
loop_
_entity_poly.entity_id
_entity_poly.type
_entity_poly.pdbx_seq_one_letter_code
_entity_poly.pdbx_strand_id
1 'polypeptide(L)' 'MLTITVTQARAIRRKQADKMLTNQEVAKQIGINPITYRKVIQGGEVKNSIYQKVMEWLAEDY' A
#
# COMPACT_ATOMS: atom_id res chain seq x y z
N MET A 1 -2.95 -15.31 -4.75
CA MET A 1 -3.55 -13.97 -4.61
C MET A 1 -3.80 -13.77 -3.13
N LEU A 2 -3.56 -12.56 -2.62
CA LEU A 2 -3.84 -12.20 -1.23
C LEU A 2 -4.72 -10.95 -1.20
N THR A 3 -5.52 -10.84 -0.15
CA THR A 3 -6.53 -9.78 -0.04
C THR A 3 -6.05 -8.71 0.94
N ILE A 4 -6.00 -7.48 0.46
CA ILE A 4 -5.83 -6.31 1.33
C ILE A 4 -7.20 -6.01 1.93
N THR A 5 -7.31 -6.18 3.24
CA THR A 5 -8.53 -5.86 3.99
C THR A 5 -8.79 -4.36 4.01
N VAL A 6 -10.04 -3.96 4.26
CA VAL A 6 -10.42 -2.54 4.42
C VAL A 6 -9.62 -1.88 5.55
N THR A 7 -9.33 -2.63 6.63
CA THR A 7 -8.53 -2.15 7.77
C THR A 7 -7.08 -1.89 7.36
N GLN A 8 -6.46 -2.82 6.62
CA GLN A 8 -5.10 -2.61 6.09
C GLN A 8 -5.05 -1.45 5.11
N ALA A 9 -6.02 -1.35 4.19
CA ALA A 9 -6.12 -0.24 3.24
C ALA A 9 -6.25 1.12 3.96
N ARG A 10 -6.99 1.17 5.08
CA ARG A 10 -7.09 2.35 5.93
C ARG A 10 -5.76 2.68 6.62
N ALA A 11 -5.04 1.69 7.14
CA ALA A 11 -3.73 1.89 7.76
C ALA A 11 -2.70 2.45 6.76
N ILE A 12 -2.68 1.91 5.54
CA ILE A 12 -1.82 2.40 4.44
C ILE A 12 -2.12 3.88 4.12
N ARG A 13 -3.40 4.25 4.01
CA ARG A 13 -3.82 5.64 3.78
C ARG A 13 -3.41 6.59 4.91
N ARG A 14 -3.44 6.13 6.17
CA ARG A 14 -2.98 6.92 7.32
C ARG A 14 -1.47 7.15 7.25
N LYS A 15 -0.67 6.09 7.09
CA LYS A 15 0.78 6.21 6.94
C LYS A 15 1.19 7.11 5.77
N GLN A 16 0.47 7.03 4.65
CA GLN A 16 0.65 7.96 3.53
C GLN A 16 0.40 9.42 3.95
N ALA A 17 -0.71 9.69 4.65
CA ALA A 17 -1.08 11.03 5.10
C ALA A 17 -0.10 11.57 6.15
N ASP A 18 0.33 10.72 7.08
CA ASP A 18 1.29 11.06 8.13
C ASP A 18 2.64 11.48 7.54
N LYS A 19 3.05 10.83 6.43
CA LYS A 19 4.28 11.18 5.69
C LYS A 19 4.06 12.28 4.63
N MET A 20 2.85 12.82 4.49
CA MET A 20 2.45 13.81 3.47
C MET A 20 2.80 13.41 2.03
N LEU A 21 2.71 12.10 1.71
CA LEU A 21 3.11 11.57 0.41
C LEU A 21 1.95 11.53 -0.59
N THR A 22 2.27 11.80 -1.85
CA THR A 22 1.37 11.53 -2.99
C THR A 22 1.31 10.04 -3.30
N ASN A 23 0.25 9.61 -4.01
CA ASN A 23 0.12 8.22 -4.47
C ASN A 23 1.31 7.76 -5.34
N GLN A 24 1.92 8.69 -6.08
CA GLN A 24 3.06 8.38 -6.95
C GLN A 24 4.33 8.13 -6.13
N GLU A 25 4.56 8.92 -5.07
CA GLU A 25 5.71 8.77 -4.18
C GLU A 25 5.61 7.47 -3.36
N VAL A 26 4.43 7.17 -2.81
CA VAL A 26 4.23 5.90 -2.08
C VAL A 26 4.42 4.71 -3.00
N ALA A 27 3.85 4.72 -4.21
CA ALA A 27 4.03 3.65 -5.18
C ALA A 27 5.51 3.45 -5.55
N LYS A 28 6.28 4.55 -5.66
CA LYS A 28 7.73 4.51 -5.90
C LYS A 28 8.48 3.89 -4.71
N GLN A 29 8.15 4.26 -3.48
CA GLN A 29 8.76 3.68 -2.27
C GLN A 29 8.49 2.17 -2.14
N ILE A 30 7.25 1.74 -2.38
CA ILE A 30 6.85 0.32 -2.35
C ILE A 30 7.43 -0.46 -3.56
N GLY A 31 7.83 0.23 -4.63
CA GLY A 31 8.29 -0.40 -5.87
C GLY A 31 7.16 -1.09 -6.64
N ILE A 32 6.01 -0.41 -6.77
CA ILE A 32 4.84 -0.83 -7.55
C ILE A 32 4.35 0.27 -8.49
N ASN A 33 3.49 -0.07 -9.45
CA ASN A 33 2.89 0.92 -10.34
C ASN A 33 1.86 1.81 -9.59
N PRO A 34 1.82 3.13 -9.80
CA PRO A 34 0.84 4.02 -9.17
C PRO A 34 -0.63 3.62 -9.38
N ILE A 35 -0.98 3.01 -10.53
CA ILE A 35 -2.32 2.47 -10.79
C ILE A 35 -2.62 1.29 -9.86
N THR A 36 -1.62 0.45 -9.58
CA THR A 36 -1.74 -0.65 -8.62
C THR A 36 -1.92 -0.12 -7.20
N TYR A 37 -1.18 0.94 -6.84
CA TYR A 37 -1.33 1.56 -5.53
C TYR A 37 -2.75 2.10 -5.29
N ARG A 38 -3.39 2.69 -6.31
CA ARG A 38 -4.80 3.13 -6.20
C ARG A 38 -5.75 1.97 -5.84
N LYS A 39 -5.51 0.76 -6.33
CA LYS A 39 -6.28 -0.44 -5.95
C LYS A 39 -5.97 -0.88 -4.52
N VAL A 40 -4.69 -0.85 -4.13
CA VAL A 40 -4.23 -1.19 -2.78
C VAL A 40 -4.96 -0.36 -1.71
N ILE A 41 -5.05 0.96 -1.87
CA ILE A 41 -5.71 1.83 -0.89
C ILE A 41 -7.25 1.72 -0.85
N GLN A 42 -7.84 1.07 -1.86
CA GLN A 42 -9.26 0.72 -1.89
C GLN A 42 -9.52 -0.65 -1.23
N GLY A 43 -8.49 -1.50 -1.15
CA GLY A 43 -8.60 -2.90 -0.69
C GLY A 43 -8.92 -3.86 -1.84
N GLY A 44 -9.00 -5.15 -1.50
CA GLY A 44 -9.29 -6.23 -2.46
C GLY A 44 -8.07 -7.08 -2.83
N GLU A 45 -8.22 -7.92 -3.85
CA GLU A 45 -7.22 -8.90 -4.23
C GLU A 45 -6.04 -8.31 -5.00
N VAL A 46 -4.84 -8.71 -4.60
CA VAL A 46 -3.59 -8.36 -5.27
C VAL A 46 -2.69 -9.60 -5.41
N LYS A 47 -1.69 -9.52 -6.30
CA LYS A 47 -0.65 -10.55 -6.40
C LYS A 47 0.10 -10.66 -5.06
N ASN A 48 0.53 -11.87 -4.70
CA ASN A 48 1.23 -12.11 -3.43
C ASN A 48 2.48 -11.22 -3.27
N SER A 49 3.22 -10.98 -4.35
CA SER A 49 4.39 -10.10 -4.34
C SER A 49 4.06 -8.64 -4.08
N ILE A 50 2.90 -8.16 -4.54
CA ILE A 50 2.42 -6.80 -4.25
C ILE A 50 2.00 -6.72 -2.78
N TYR A 51 1.25 -7.72 -2.30
CA TYR A 51 0.83 -7.79 -0.91
C TYR A 51 2.04 -7.71 0.03
N GLN A 52 3.06 -8.55 -0.22
CA GLN A 52 4.28 -8.58 0.56
C GLN A 52 4.96 -7.20 0.61
N LYS A 53 5.25 -6.60 -0.54
CA LYS A 53 5.88 -5.27 -0.61
C LYS A 53 5.09 -4.19 0.13
N VAL A 54 3.76 -4.21 0.01
CA VAL A 54 2.88 -3.24 0.69
C VAL A 54 2.92 -3.44 2.21
N MET A 55 2.93 -4.68 2.69
CA MET A 55 2.99 -4.98 4.12
C MET A 55 4.37 -4.69 4.71
N GLU A 56 5.45 -4.97 3.98
CA GLU A 56 6.83 -4.60 4.35
C GLU A 56 6.93 -3.08 4.51
N TRP A 57 6.49 -2.32 3.50
CA TRP A 57 6.46 -0.86 3.59
C TRP A 57 5.59 -0.39 4.75
N LEU A 58 4.43 -1.02 5.01
CA LEU A 58 3.57 -0.66 6.14
C LEU A 58 4.28 -0.86 7.49
N ALA A 59 5.07 -1.93 7.63
CA ALA A 59 5.80 -2.29 8.84
C ALA A 59 7.09 -1.48 9.06
N GLU A 60 7.63 -0.81 8.04
CA GLU A 60 8.94 -0.12 8.05
C GLU A 60 9.10 1.03 9.09
N ASP A 61 8.08 1.33 9.89
CA ASP A 61 8.15 2.32 10.99
C ASP A 61 8.03 1.67 12.40
N TYR A 62 8.15 0.34 12.50
CA TYR A 62 8.06 -0.43 13.76
C TYR A 62 9.38 -1.11 14.12
#